data_AF-A0A4Y2I7X0-F1
#
_entry.id   AF-A0A4Y2I7X0-F1
#
_cell.length_a   1.000
_cell.length_b   1.000
_cell.length_c   1.000
_cell.angle_alpha   90.00
_cell.angle_beta   90.00
_cell.angle_gamma   90.00
#
_symmetry.space_group_name_H-M   'P 1'
#
loop_
_entity.id
_entity.type
_entity.pdbx_description
1 polymer ?
#
loop_
_entity_poly.entity_id
_entity_poly.type
_entity_poly.pdbx_seq_one_letter_code
_entity_poly.pdbx_strand_id
1 'polypeptide(L)'
;MAKSLRSKWRRKMRAIKRERYAVKELKQLKSILENPENKDVDMSEICTVLGKNDIQNLGKNGITENNEESAEVAVKSGSMDVDQRSSKYHPTNLMDEHGTYPVWMNQRKIRKHKAKLNRVQKKSKKNKKRN
;
A
#
# COMPACT_ATOMS: atom_id res chain seq x y z
N MET A 1 3.26 18.69 28.64
CA MET A 1 2.66 19.60 27.64
C MET A 1 3.60 19.76 26.47
N ALA A 2 3.09 19.77 25.23
CA ALA A 2 3.93 20.03 24.06
C ALA A 2 4.35 21.51 23.99
N LYS A 3 5.54 21.79 23.46
CA LYS A 3 6.01 23.17 23.26
C LYS A 3 5.25 23.84 22.12
N SER A 4 4.74 25.05 22.38
CA SER A 4 4.10 25.92 21.39
C SER A 4 5.00 26.15 20.16
N LEU A 5 4.37 26.29 18.99
CA LEU A 5 5.03 26.56 17.71
C LEU A 5 5.87 27.85 17.78
N ARG A 6 5.37 28.87 18.50
CA ARG A 6 6.02 30.17 18.66
C ARG A 6 7.07 30.20 19.77
N SER A 7 7.28 29.09 20.50
CA SER A 7 8.29 29.04 21.56
C SER A 7 9.69 29.34 21.02
N LYS A 8 10.48 30.07 21.81
CA LYS A 8 11.85 30.46 21.43
C LYS A 8 12.72 29.24 21.07
N TRP A 9 12.60 28.16 21.85
CA TRP A 9 13.32 26.91 21.61
C TRP A 9 13.00 26.27 20.25
N ARG A 10 11.72 26.13 19.89
CA ARG A 10 11.32 25.55 18.59
C ARG A 10 11.69 26.45 17.42
N ARG A 11 11.72 27.77 17.60
CA ARG A 11 12.19 28.71 16.58
C ARG A 11 13.70 28.60 16.37
N LYS A 12 14.49 28.59 17.44
CA LYS A 12 15.95 28.39 17.39
C LYS A 12 16.33 27.10 16.68
N MET A 13 15.71 25.97 17.04
CA MET A 13 15.98 24.68 16.40
C MET A 13 15.53 24.63 14.93
N ARG A 14 14.50 25.40 14.55
CA ARG A 14 14.14 25.54 13.13
C ARG A 14 15.17 26.37 12.36
N ALA A 15 15.69 27.45 12.93
CA ALA A 15 16.74 28.26 12.30
C ALA A 15 18.00 27.41 12.00
N ILE A 16 18.50 26.69 13.01
CA ILE A 16 19.64 25.77 12.87
C ILE A 16 19.38 24.72 11.77
N LYS A 17 18.17 24.15 11.71
CA LYS A 17 17.82 23.21 10.64
C LYS A 17 17.78 23.87 9.26
N ARG A 18 17.28 25.10 9.14
CA ARG A 18 17.25 25.81 7.85
C ARG A 18 18.66 26.06 7.33
N GLU A 19 19.59 26.49 8.18
CA GLU A 19 21.00 26.66 7.79
C GLU A 19 21.60 25.33 7.30
N ARG A 20 21.38 24.24 8.05
CA ARG A 20 21.86 22.90 7.67
C ARG A 20 21.30 22.42 6.33
N TYR A 21 19.99 22.58 6.11
CA TYR A 21 19.34 22.10 4.89
C TYR A 21 19.51 23.04 3.71
N ALA A 22 19.69 24.35 3.93
CA ALA A 22 19.92 25.32 2.86
C ALA A 22 21.10 24.92 1.96
N VAL A 23 22.21 24.47 2.55
CA VAL A 23 23.38 24.01 1.76
C VAL A 23 23.04 22.79 0.90
N LYS A 24 22.29 21.82 1.47
CA LYS A 24 21.89 20.60 0.78
C LYS A 24 20.90 20.88 -0.35
N GLU A 25 19.88 21.70 -0.06
CA GLU A 25 18.82 22.08 -0.99
C GLU A 25 19.40 22.93 -2.13
N LEU A 26 20.30 23.89 -1.84
CA LEU A 26 20.95 24.68 -2.88
C LEU A 26 21.78 23.82 -3.85
N LYS A 27 22.52 22.84 -3.34
CA LYS A 27 23.25 21.90 -4.21
C LYS A 27 22.31 21.11 -5.12
N GLN A 28 21.20 20.62 -4.57
CA GLN A 28 20.21 19.86 -5.33
C GLN A 28 19.52 20.73 -6.38
N LEU A 29 19.15 21.97 -6.04
CA LEU A 29 18.53 22.91 -6.96
C LEU A 29 19.46 23.31 -8.11
N LYS A 30 20.75 23.57 -7.81
CA LYS A 30 21.76 23.84 -8.84
C LYS A 30 21.94 22.64 -9.77
N SER A 31 22.03 21.44 -9.21
CA SER A 31 22.12 20.20 -9.99
C SER A 31 20.92 19.96 -10.91
N ILE A 32 19.71 20.37 -10.50
CA ILE A 32 18.51 20.30 -11.35
C ILE A 32 18.60 21.35 -12.47
N LEU A 33 19.00 22.58 -12.16
CA LEU A 33 19.12 23.65 -13.14
C LEU A 33 20.20 23.36 -14.20
N GLU A 34 21.32 22.79 -13.77
CA GLU A 34 22.46 22.42 -14.63
C GLU A 34 22.14 21.25 -15.57
N ASN A 35 21.13 20.44 -15.25
CA ASN A 35 20.68 19.32 -16.09
C ASN A 35 19.25 19.54 -16.61
N PRO A 36 19.02 20.53 -17.50
CA PRO A 36 17.70 20.71 -18.12
C PRO A 36 17.31 19.53 -19.03
N GLU A 37 18.29 18.74 -19.45
CA GLU A 37 18.19 17.66 -20.45
C GLU A 37 17.72 16.30 -19.90
N ASN A 38 17.41 16.18 -18.59
CA ASN A 38 17.06 14.88 -17.99
C ASN A 38 15.80 14.94 -17.12
N LYS A 39 14.71 14.20 -17.32
CA LYS A 39 14.17 13.38 -18.43
C LYS A 39 12.68 13.36 -18.11
N ASP A 40 11.80 13.78 -19.01
CA ASP A 40 10.49 13.12 -19.04
C ASP A 40 10.84 11.65 -19.27
N VAL A 41 10.73 10.83 -18.22
CA VAL A 41 10.90 9.39 -18.38
C VAL A 41 9.80 9.02 -19.36
N ASP A 42 10.20 8.59 -20.55
CA ASP A 42 9.26 8.22 -21.59
C ASP A 42 8.52 6.97 -21.08
N MET A 43 7.32 7.15 -20.52
CA MET A 43 6.50 6.09 -19.94
C MET A 43 5.81 5.25 -21.03
N SER A 44 6.39 5.20 -22.22
CA SER A 44 5.86 4.52 -23.41
C SER A 44 5.82 3.00 -23.23
N GLU A 45 6.69 2.43 -22.39
CA GLU A 45 6.76 0.98 -22.15
C GLU A 45 5.74 0.45 -21.13
N ILE A 46 4.98 1.30 -20.42
CA ILE A 46 4.11 0.86 -19.32
C ILE A 46 2.70 0.51 -19.80
N CYS A 47 2.24 1.05 -20.91
CA CYS A 47 0.90 0.78 -21.42
C CYS A 47 0.86 0.84 -22.95
N THR A 48 1.10 -0.28 -23.61
CA THR A 48 0.62 -0.48 -24.98
C THR A 48 -0.87 -0.82 -24.92
N VAL A 49 -1.73 0.11 -25.33
CA VAL A 49 -3.17 -0.16 -25.47
C VAL A 49 -3.35 -1.11 -26.65
N LEU A 50 -3.52 -2.41 -26.37
CA LEU A 50 -3.79 -3.41 -27.40
C LEU A 50 -5.25 -3.29 -27.88
N GLY A 51 -5.45 -3.35 -29.19
CA GLY A 51 -6.77 -3.36 -29.79
C GLY A 51 -7.48 -4.70 -29.56
N LYS A 52 -8.81 -4.72 -29.67
CA LYS A 52 -9.64 -5.93 -29.49
C LYS A 52 -9.26 -7.09 -30.43
N ASN A 53 -8.61 -6.78 -31.56
CA ASN A 53 -8.16 -7.74 -32.56
C ASN A 53 -6.79 -8.37 -32.20
N ASP A 54 -5.89 -7.62 -31.56
CA ASP A 54 -4.56 -8.10 -31.16
C ASP A 54 -4.65 -9.10 -30.00
N ILE A 55 -5.60 -8.87 -29.09
CA ILE A 55 -5.93 -9.78 -27.98
C ILE A 55 -6.41 -11.14 -28.51
N GLN A 56 -7.13 -11.15 -29.64
CA GLN A 56 -7.64 -12.39 -30.24
C GLN A 56 -6.55 -13.20 -30.94
N ASN A 57 -5.50 -12.55 -31.45
CA ASN A 57 -4.40 -13.22 -32.13
C ASN A 57 -3.40 -13.82 -31.14
N LEU A 58 -3.15 -13.16 -30.00
CA LEU A 58 -2.32 -13.68 -28.91
C LEU A 58 -2.89 -14.96 -28.29
N GLY A 59 -4.22 -15.09 -28.22
CA GLY A 59 -4.89 -16.30 -27.73
C GLY A 59 -4.88 -17.48 -28.70
N LYS A 60 -4.54 -17.29 -29.98
CA LYS A 60 -4.63 -18.33 -31.03
C LYS A 60 -3.30 -19.03 -31.33
N ASN A 61 -2.17 -18.39 -31.07
CA ASN A 61 -0.84 -18.94 -31.40
C ASN A 61 -0.09 -19.53 -30.19
N GLY A 62 -0.77 -19.77 -29.07
CA GLY A 62 -0.15 -20.14 -27.80
C GLY A 62 -0.37 -21.58 -27.33
N ILE A 63 -0.68 -22.53 -28.22
CA ILE A 63 -0.76 -23.95 -27.85
C ILE A 63 -0.16 -24.77 -29.00
N THR A 64 0.77 -25.67 -28.64
CA THR A 64 1.63 -26.53 -29.49
C THR A 64 2.89 -25.81 -29.99
N GLU A 65 4.12 -26.12 -29.58
CA GLU A 65 4.69 -27.26 -28.85
C GLU A 65 5.93 -26.82 -28.02
N ASN A 66 6.20 -27.57 -26.95
CA ASN A 66 7.44 -27.62 -26.14
C ASN A 66 7.54 -26.71 -24.90
N ASN A 67 6.74 -27.00 -23.87
CA ASN A 67 7.27 -27.34 -22.54
C ASN A 67 6.10 -27.79 -21.65
N GLU A 68 6.13 -29.06 -21.22
CA GLU A 68 5.43 -29.52 -20.03
C GLU A 68 6.01 -28.68 -18.87
N GLU A 69 5.24 -27.84 -18.17
CA GLU A 69 4.34 -28.26 -17.11
C GLU A 69 3.08 -27.37 -17.06
N SER A 70 1.97 -28.02 -17.39
CA SER A 70 0.66 -27.94 -16.72
C SER A 70 0.04 -26.56 -16.49
N ALA A 71 -0.83 -26.25 -17.44
CA ALA A 71 -2.01 -25.42 -17.32
C ALA A 71 -2.72 -25.55 -15.95
N GLU A 72 -3.16 -24.41 -15.40
CA GLU A 72 -4.56 -24.24 -15.03
C GLU A 72 -4.90 -22.78 -14.62
N VAL A 73 -6.00 -22.29 -15.22
CA VAL A 73 -6.97 -21.32 -14.66
C VAL A 73 -6.64 -19.82 -14.79
N ALA A 74 -7.09 -19.28 -15.93
CA ALA A 74 -8.16 -18.29 -16.05
C ALA A 74 -8.39 -17.29 -14.89
N VAL A 75 -8.28 -16.01 -15.24
CA VAL A 75 -9.01 -14.85 -14.68
C VAL A 75 -8.88 -14.65 -13.16
N LYS A 76 -7.81 -13.93 -12.76
CA LYS A 76 -7.79 -13.18 -11.50
C LYS A 76 -7.02 -11.88 -11.68
N SER A 77 -7.72 -10.86 -12.15
CA SER A 77 -7.21 -9.49 -12.20
C SER A 77 -6.79 -9.02 -10.79
N GLY A 78 -5.50 -8.76 -10.62
CA GLY A 78 -4.96 -7.97 -9.51
C GLY A 78 -4.97 -8.61 -8.12
N SER A 79 -4.85 -9.93 -7.99
CA SER A 79 -4.47 -10.54 -6.71
C SER A 79 -2.95 -10.57 -6.62
N MET A 80 -2.36 -9.71 -5.80
CA MET A 80 -0.93 -9.80 -5.47
C MET A 80 -0.71 -11.17 -4.82
N ASP A 81 0.22 -11.97 -5.35
CA ASP A 81 0.51 -13.31 -4.86
C ASP A 81 1.17 -13.18 -3.48
N VAL A 82 0.36 -13.25 -2.43
CA VAL A 82 0.84 -13.26 -1.05
C VAL A 82 1.06 -14.71 -0.71
N ASP A 83 2.33 -15.14 -0.71
CA ASP A 83 2.76 -16.42 -0.15
C ASP A 83 1.93 -16.72 1.10
N GLN A 84 1.11 -17.77 1.05
CA GLN A 84 0.20 -18.15 2.13
C GLN A 84 0.97 -18.72 3.32
N ARG A 85 1.79 -17.88 3.96
CA ARG A 85 2.14 -18.08 5.36
C ARG A 85 0.87 -17.76 6.13
N SER A 86 0.09 -18.80 6.47
CA SER A 86 -1.10 -18.69 7.30
C SER A 86 -0.82 -17.72 8.45
N SER A 87 -1.46 -16.55 8.43
CA SER A 87 -1.27 -15.54 9.47
C SER A 87 -1.58 -16.20 10.82
N LYS A 88 -0.62 -16.15 11.76
CA LYS A 88 -0.77 -16.71 13.12
C LYS A 88 -2.01 -16.18 13.86
N TYR A 89 -2.52 -15.04 13.41
CA TYR A 89 -3.69 -14.37 13.97
C TYR A 89 -4.92 -14.54 13.07
N HIS A 90 -6.08 -14.73 13.70
CA HIS A 90 -7.37 -14.76 13.02
C HIS A 90 -7.64 -13.45 12.25
N PRO A 91 -8.10 -13.48 10.98
CA PRO A 91 -8.21 -12.29 10.13
C PRO A 91 -9.20 -11.23 10.65
N THR A 92 -10.26 -11.66 11.35
CA THR A 92 -11.30 -10.75 11.85
C THR A 92 -11.07 -10.22 13.26
N ASN A 93 -10.62 -11.09 14.18
CA ASN A 93 -10.44 -10.74 15.60
C ASN A 93 -8.98 -10.42 15.93
N LEU A 94 -8.04 -10.81 15.08
CA LEU A 94 -6.60 -10.62 15.28
C LEU A 94 -6.12 -11.25 16.61
N MET A 95 -6.68 -12.41 16.93
CA MET A 95 -6.31 -13.21 18.10
C MET A 95 -5.54 -14.45 17.64
N ASP A 96 -4.62 -14.91 18.49
CA ASP A 96 -3.97 -16.21 18.36
C ASP A 96 -4.90 -17.35 18.76
N GLU A 97 -4.46 -18.60 18.55
CA GLU A 97 -5.16 -19.83 18.96
C GLU A 97 -5.52 -19.86 20.45
N HIS A 98 -4.67 -19.27 21.30
CA HIS A 98 -4.91 -19.15 22.75
C HIS A 98 -5.78 -17.95 23.15
N GLY A 99 -6.39 -17.24 22.20
CA GLY A 99 -7.23 -16.07 22.49
C GLY A 99 -6.45 -14.84 22.98
N THR A 100 -5.15 -14.80 22.74
CA THR A 100 -4.28 -13.67 23.08
C THR A 100 -4.17 -12.70 21.91
N TYR A 101 -4.08 -11.39 22.19
CA TYR A 101 -3.85 -10.37 21.17
C TYR A 101 -2.34 -10.16 20.95
N PRO A 102 -1.90 -9.74 19.75
CA PRO A 102 -0.51 -9.42 19.48
C PRO A 102 0.06 -8.41 20.49
N VAL A 103 1.34 -8.56 20.86
CA VAL A 103 2.04 -7.71 21.85
C VAL A 103 1.98 -6.22 21.52
N TRP A 104 1.98 -5.86 20.23
CA TRP A 104 1.89 -4.47 19.76
C TRP A 104 0.48 -3.86 19.92
N MET A 105 -0.53 -4.69 20.20
CA MET A 105 -1.92 -4.31 20.39
C MET A 105 -2.22 -4.07 21.87
N ASN A 106 -1.88 -2.87 22.34
CA ASN A 106 -2.20 -2.43 23.71
C ASN A 106 -3.73 -2.48 24.01
N GLN A 107 -4.12 -2.68 25.28
CA GLN A 107 -5.49 -2.65 25.81
C GLN A 107 -6.40 -1.57 25.19
N ARG A 108 -5.91 -0.34 24.99
CA ARG A 108 -6.70 0.73 24.35
C ARG A 108 -7.05 0.42 22.89
N LYS A 109 -6.11 -0.16 22.14
CA LYS A 109 -6.33 -0.58 20.74
C LYS A 109 -7.30 -1.77 20.70
N ILE A 110 -7.16 -2.73 21.61
CA ILE A 110 -8.09 -3.87 21.76
C ILE A 110 -9.53 -3.38 21.98
N ARG A 111 -9.74 -2.45 22.93
CA ARG A 111 -11.09 -1.90 23.20
C ARG A 111 -11.70 -1.20 21.98
N LYS A 112 -10.90 -0.42 21.24
CA LYS A 112 -11.34 0.23 20.00
C LYS A 112 -11.69 -0.77 18.91
N HIS A 113 -10.90 -1.83 18.77
CA HIS A 113 -11.14 -2.89 17.79
C HIS A 113 -12.46 -3.62 18.06
N LYS A 114 -12.67 -4.06 19.31
CA LYS A 114 -13.94 -4.67 19.74
C LYS A 114 -15.15 -3.77 19.49
N ALA A 115 -15.04 -2.47 19.78
CA ALA A 115 -16.12 -1.51 19.52
C ALA A 115 -16.45 -1.37 18.02
N LYS A 116 -15.44 -1.42 17.13
CA LYS A 116 -15.65 -1.39 15.68
C LYS A 116 -16.36 -2.65 15.20
N LEU A 117 -15.93 -3.84 15.63
CA LEU A 117 -16.57 -5.11 15.27
C LEU A 117 -18.04 -5.15 15.70
N ASN A 118 -18.34 -4.72 16.93
CA ASN A 118 -19.72 -4.64 17.43
C ASN A 118 -20.59 -3.70 16.60
N ARG A 119 -20.03 -2.57 16.10
CA ARG A 119 -20.76 -1.63 15.24
C ARG A 119 -21.08 -2.26 13.88
N VAL A 120 -20.14 -3.00 13.29
CA VAL A 120 -20.36 -3.70 12.01
C VAL A 120 -21.43 -4.79 12.17
N GLN A 121 -21.35 -5.59 13.23
CA GLN A 121 -22.38 -6.61 13.52
C GLN A 121 -23.77 -6.02 13.76
N LYS A 122 -23.86 -4.86 14.44
CA LYS A 122 -25.15 -4.16 14.61
C LYS A 122 -25.71 -3.65 13.28
N LYS A 123 -24.85 -3.14 12.38
CA LYS A 123 -25.26 -2.71 11.04
C LYS A 123 -25.76 -3.87 10.18
N SER A 124 -25.06 -5.00 10.17
CA SER A 124 -25.48 -6.17 9.39
C SER A 124 -26.82 -6.72 9.89
N LYS A 125 -27.02 -6.80 11.23
CA LYS A 125 -28.30 -7.17 11.84
C LYS A 125 -29.43 -6.21 11.48
N LYS A 126 -29.16 -4.89 11.40
CA LYS A 126 -30.17 -3.90 11.00
C LYS A 126 -30.56 -4.07 9.53
N ASN A 127 -29.62 -4.33 8.64
CA ASN A 127 -29.92 -4.54 7.22
C ASN A 127 -30.71 -5.83 6.99
N LYS A 128 -30.41 -6.91 7.72
CA LYS A 128 -31.17 -8.17 7.65
C LYS A 128 -32.61 -8.07 8.16
N LYS A 129 -32.94 -7.03 8.94
CA LYS A 129 -34.32 -6.76 9.39
C LYS A 129 -35.11 -5.84 8.44
N ARG A 130 -34.44 -5.25 7.45
CA ARG A 130 -35.04 -4.30 6.48
C ARG A 130 -35.35 -4.94 5.14
N ASN A 131 -34.75 -6.10 4.86
CA ASN A 131 -35.10 -7.01 3.78
C ASN A 131 -35.93 -8.15 4.38
#